data_AF-A0A2E0Q759-F1
#
_entry.id   AF-A0A2E0Q759-F1
#
_cell.length_a   1.000
_cell.length_b   1.000
_cell.length_c   1.000
_cell.angle_alpha   90.00
_cell.angle_beta   90.00
_cell.angle_gamma   90.00
#
_symmetry.space_group_name_H-M   'P 1'
#
loop_
_entity.id
_entity.type
_entity.pdbx_description
1 polymer ?
#
loop_
_entity_poly.entity_id
_entity_poly.type
_entity_poly.pdbx_seq_one_letter_code
_entity_poly.pdbx_strand_id
1 'polypeptide(L)'
;MKIRTIMTAGLLLCGCLASSSLAQPGAIDGEEPEMFEDTYTFVCPDGGYESGCERDDVERAVMLDDAPQDVLATDCLYRTQADCTVIASGQIAAFTLGTHLYWQILALQPKDGPATEMMVLFEQDGALPVLLLSHQTEGYFDPPVAVRDGDGKFLLQAPARNRGLGNADIILMNSGEGWNRVTADELIGDMDRLLPEGFTIASPVEFNFREGSAFALVRRDSDAGCCTTGGVAYIDFEMSDPHSMQVSSVEFQETTPGKRQRNSVG
;
A
#
# COMPACT_ATOMS: atom_id res chain seq x y z
N MET A 1 34.68 53.60 38.70
CA MET A 1 33.57 54.34 39.35
C MET A 1 33.45 55.72 38.71
N LYS A 2 32.52 55.89 37.76
CA LYS A 2 31.91 57.18 37.36
C LYS A 2 30.77 56.88 36.41
N ILE A 3 29.57 57.03 36.94
CA ILE A 3 28.26 56.84 36.32
C ILE A 3 27.98 58.08 35.45
N ARG A 4 27.52 57.87 34.21
CA ARG A 4 26.79 58.89 33.45
C ARG A 4 25.61 58.27 32.72
N THR A 5 24.45 58.54 33.29
CA THR A 5 23.11 58.39 32.74
C THR A 5 22.91 59.33 31.56
N ILE A 6 22.40 58.83 30.44
CA ILE A 6 21.79 59.63 29.37
C ILE A 6 20.42 59.00 29.09
N MET A 7 19.37 59.78 29.35
CA MET A 7 18.02 59.55 28.85
C MET A 7 17.93 60.04 27.41
N THR A 8 17.37 59.23 26.52
CA THR A 8 16.82 59.69 25.24
C THR A 8 15.53 58.95 24.93
N ALA A 9 14.56 59.73 24.43
CA ALA A 9 13.17 59.39 24.28
C ALA A 9 12.84 58.56 23.03
N GLY A 10 11.80 57.75 23.18
CA GLY A 10 10.79 57.29 22.21
C GLY A 10 11.09 57.32 20.71
N LEU A 11 11.04 56.13 20.10
CA LEU A 11 10.47 55.92 18.78
C LEU A 11 9.66 54.60 18.79
N LEU A 12 8.34 54.72 18.65
CA LEU A 12 7.42 53.60 18.40
C LEU A 12 7.58 53.19 16.92
N LEU A 13 8.12 52.00 16.68
CA LEU A 13 8.07 51.33 15.38
C LEU A 13 6.96 50.27 15.43
N CYS A 14 5.80 50.62 14.88
CA CYS A 14 4.83 49.66 14.37
C CYS A 14 5.44 48.98 13.15
N GLY A 15 6.06 47.82 13.34
CA GLY A 15 6.42 46.89 12.27
C GLY A 15 5.32 45.86 12.13
N CYS A 16 4.55 45.94 11.04
CA CYS A 16 3.56 44.94 10.65
C CYS A 16 4.22 43.55 10.60
N LEU A 17 3.74 42.62 11.42
CA LEU A 17 4.01 41.20 11.23
C LEU A 17 3.31 40.79 9.93
N ALA A 18 4.09 40.62 8.87
CA ALA A 18 3.63 39.89 7.71
C ALA A 18 3.51 38.42 8.12
N SER A 19 2.29 38.02 8.50
CA SER A 19 1.94 36.60 8.63
C SER A 19 2.07 35.98 7.23
N SER A 20 3.18 35.29 6.98
CA SER A 20 3.30 34.35 5.88
C SER A 20 2.25 33.27 6.09
N SER A 21 1.14 33.35 5.36
CA SER A 21 0.15 32.29 5.27
C SER A 21 0.80 31.11 4.52
N LEU A 22 1.38 30.19 5.28
CA LEU A 22 1.67 28.85 4.77
C LEU A 22 0.32 28.16 4.59
N ALA A 23 0.00 27.80 3.35
CA ALA A 23 -1.13 26.94 3.06
C ALA A 23 -0.82 25.56 3.68
N GLN A 24 -1.56 25.17 4.72
CA GLN A 24 -1.52 23.82 5.25
C GLN A 24 -2.19 22.87 4.26
N PRO A 25 -1.60 21.71 3.95
CA PRO A 25 -2.32 20.65 3.26
C PRO A 25 -3.55 20.29 4.10
N GLY A 26 -4.70 20.17 3.43
CA GLY A 26 -6.01 20.10 4.07
C GLY A 26 -6.15 18.87 4.97
N ALA A 27 -6.12 19.10 6.28
CA ALA A 27 -6.77 18.23 7.26
C ALA A 27 -8.24 18.66 7.34
N ILE A 28 -9.15 17.76 6.97
CA ILE A 28 -10.53 17.86 7.44
C ILE A 28 -10.43 17.42 8.91
N ASP A 29 -10.46 18.40 9.82
CA ASP A 29 -10.55 18.24 11.28
C ASP A 29 -9.23 18.24 12.09
N GLY A 30 -8.08 18.44 11.46
CA GLY A 30 -6.82 18.75 12.19
C GLY A 30 -6.22 17.60 12.98
N GLU A 31 -6.74 16.39 12.83
CA GLU A 31 -6.04 15.16 13.18
C GLU A 31 -5.16 14.77 11.99
N GLU A 32 -3.85 14.65 12.19
CA GLU A 32 -3.04 13.80 11.32
C GLU A 32 -3.69 12.41 11.41
N PRO A 33 -4.04 11.74 10.30
CA PRO A 33 -4.52 10.38 10.39
C PRO A 33 -3.45 9.60 11.15
N GLU A 34 -3.82 9.06 12.31
CA GLU A 34 -2.96 8.11 13.01
C GLU A 34 -2.66 7.01 12.00
N MET A 35 -1.44 6.99 11.47
CA MET A 35 -0.98 5.88 10.65
C MET A 35 -0.83 4.73 11.63
N PHE A 36 -1.91 3.96 11.79
CA PHE A 36 -1.91 2.73 12.55
C PHE A 36 -0.70 1.91 12.10
N GLU A 37 0.15 1.51 13.04
CA GLU A 37 1.37 0.73 12.76
C GLU A 37 1.07 -0.62 12.07
N ASP A 38 -0.22 -0.99 12.01
CA ASP A 38 -0.73 -2.12 11.23
C ASP A 38 -2.00 -1.74 10.44
N THR A 39 -1.84 -1.08 9.28
CA THR A 39 -2.93 -0.62 8.38
C THR A 39 -3.80 -1.75 7.79
N TYR A 40 -3.55 -3.01 8.17
CA TYR A 40 -4.12 -4.18 7.49
C TYR A 40 -4.65 -5.26 8.43
N THR A 41 -4.82 -4.94 9.72
CA THR A 41 -5.50 -5.80 10.70
C THR A 41 -6.87 -5.19 11.01
N PHE A 42 -7.89 -5.69 10.33
CA PHE A 42 -9.27 -5.21 10.48
C PHE A 42 -10.11 -6.15 11.35
N VAL A 43 -10.35 -7.39 10.91
CA VAL A 43 -11.19 -8.35 11.62
C VAL A 43 -10.35 -9.25 12.49
N CYS A 44 -10.57 -9.18 13.80
CA CYS A 44 -9.85 -9.97 14.80
C CYS A 44 -10.44 -11.38 14.99
N PRO A 45 -9.70 -12.30 15.65
CA PRO A 45 -10.19 -13.65 15.93
C PRO A 45 -11.44 -13.68 16.83
N ASP A 46 -11.68 -12.64 17.62
CA ASP A 46 -12.89 -12.47 18.43
C ASP A 46 -14.13 -12.01 17.63
N GLY A 47 -13.97 -11.85 16.31
CA GLY A 47 -15.01 -11.45 15.37
C GLY A 47 -15.36 -9.96 15.41
N GLY A 48 -14.62 -9.15 16.18
CA GLY A 48 -14.75 -7.69 16.18
C GLY A 48 -13.96 -7.05 15.04
N TYR A 49 -14.47 -5.92 14.55
CA TYR A 49 -13.74 -5.02 13.67
C TYR A 49 -12.87 -4.07 14.50
N GLU A 50 -11.58 -4.04 14.20
CA GLU A 50 -10.53 -3.26 14.88
C GLU A 50 -10.62 -3.38 16.41
N SER A 51 -10.89 -4.60 16.91
CA SER A 51 -11.09 -4.86 18.34
C SER A 51 -9.80 -4.94 19.17
N GLY A 52 -8.66 -4.55 18.57
CA GLY A 52 -7.36 -4.42 19.24
C GLY A 52 -6.53 -5.71 19.30
N CYS A 53 -6.69 -6.61 18.33
CA CYS A 53 -5.74 -7.70 18.13
C CYS A 53 -4.51 -7.23 17.35
N GLU A 54 -3.38 -7.88 17.57
CA GLU A 54 -2.15 -7.61 16.83
C GLU A 54 -2.03 -8.54 15.62
N ARG A 55 -1.12 -8.23 14.68
CA ARG A 55 -0.81 -9.10 13.53
C ARG A 55 -0.54 -10.54 13.95
N ASP A 56 0.24 -10.72 15.01
CA ASP A 56 0.60 -12.02 15.56
C ASP A 56 -0.63 -12.83 16.02
N ASP A 57 -1.68 -12.18 16.50
CA ASP A 57 -2.94 -12.85 16.86
C ASP A 57 -3.66 -13.36 15.62
N VAL A 58 -3.67 -12.56 14.55
CA VAL A 58 -4.24 -12.94 13.26
C VAL A 58 -3.48 -14.13 12.67
N GLU A 59 -2.14 -14.07 12.64
CA GLU A 59 -1.29 -15.14 12.12
C GLU A 59 -1.47 -16.45 12.90
N ARG A 60 -1.53 -16.40 14.24
CA ARG A 60 -1.80 -17.58 15.09
C ARG A 60 -3.18 -18.19 14.88
N ALA A 61 -4.14 -17.39 14.44
CA ALA A 61 -5.49 -17.85 14.16
C ALA A 61 -5.63 -18.49 12.76
N VAL A 62 -4.61 -18.38 11.90
CA VAL A 62 -4.57 -19.09 10.62
C VAL A 62 -4.18 -20.56 10.83
N MET A 63 -5.01 -21.45 10.30
CA MET A 63 -4.87 -22.89 10.44
C MET A 63 -4.27 -23.55 9.23
N LEU A 64 -2.99 -23.90 9.33
CA LEU A 64 -2.30 -24.59 8.25
C LEU A 64 -2.05 -26.08 8.56
N ASP A 65 -1.90 -26.45 9.84
CA ASP A 65 -1.53 -27.82 10.25
C ASP A 65 -2.56 -28.91 9.86
N ASP A 66 -3.83 -28.52 9.76
CA ASP A 66 -4.97 -29.40 9.50
C ASP A 66 -5.73 -29.01 8.21
N ALA A 67 -5.12 -28.28 7.28
CA ALA A 67 -5.75 -27.86 6.04
C ALA A 67 -5.38 -28.79 4.87
N PRO A 68 -6.01 -29.97 4.75
CA PRO A 68 -5.78 -30.80 3.58
C PRO A 68 -6.28 -30.02 2.34
N GLN A 69 -5.57 -30.18 1.23
CA GLN A 69 -5.80 -29.39 0.01
C GLN A 69 -7.25 -29.51 -0.52
N ASP A 70 -7.96 -30.55 -0.12
CA ASP A 70 -9.36 -30.82 -0.46
C ASP A 70 -10.37 -29.93 0.28
N VAL A 71 -10.01 -29.31 1.41
CA VAL A 71 -10.91 -28.40 2.16
C VAL A 71 -10.64 -26.92 1.90
N LEU A 72 -9.57 -26.59 1.16
CA LEU A 72 -9.17 -25.20 0.88
C LEU A 72 -10.29 -24.38 0.19
N ALA A 73 -11.21 -25.04 -0.51
CA ALA A 73 -12.34 -24.39 -1.18
C ALA A 73 -13.61 -24.28 -0.31
N THR A 74 -13.66 -24.92 0.87
CA THR A 74 -14.87 -25.01 1.69
C THR A 74 -14.69 -24.45 3.09
N ASP A 75 -13.51 -24.61 3.67
CA ASP A 75 -13.25 -24.32 5.07
C ASP A 75 -12.35 -23.09 5.19
N CYS A 76 -12.75 -22.14 6.02
CA CYS A 76 -11.91 -20.98 6.29
C CYS A 76 -10.64 -21.37 7.02
N LEU A 77 -9.49 -20.96 6.47
CA LEU A 77 -8.21 -21.12 7.16
C LEU A 77 -8.09 -20.17 8.36
N TYR A 78 -8.76 -19.02 8.33
CA TYR A 78 -8.75 -18.08 9.45
C TYR A 78 -9.82 -18.43 10.49
N ARG A 79 -9.39 -18.76 11.72
CA ARG A 79 -10.28 -19.01 12.86
C ARG A 79 -10.74 -17.70 13.47
N THR A 80 -11.99 -17.33 13.22
CA THR A 80 -12.61 -16.16 13.83
C THR A 80 -14.04 -16.46 14.28
N GLN A 81 -14.56 -15.64 15.19
CA GLN A 81 -15.98 -15.62 15.56
C GLN A 81 -16.83 -14.77 14.58
N ALA A 82 -16.19 -14.03 13.68
CA ALA A 82 -16.88 -13.39 12.56
C ALA A 82 -17.43 -14.44 11.59
N ASP A 83 -18.45 -14.07 10.82
CA ASP A 83 -18.89 -14.91 9.71
C ASP A 83 -17.79 -14.94 8.64
N CYS A 84 -17.35 -16.14 8.28
CA CYS A 84 -16.24 -16.36 7.36
C CYS A 84 -16.70 -17.27 6.23
N THR A 85 -16.46 -16.83 4.99
CA THR A 85 -16.77 -17.62 3.79
C THR A 85 -15.59 -17.60 2.83
N VAL A 86 -15.29 -18.75 2.22
CA VAL A 86 -14.29 -18.85 1.16
C VAL A 86 -14.84 -18.25 -0.13
N ILE A 87 -14.21 -17.17 -0.62
CA ILE A 87 -14.54 -16.56 -1.92
C ILE A 87 -13.88 -17.37 -3.04
N ALA A 88 -12.58 -17.62 -2.89
CA ALA A 88 -11.77 -18.32 -3.87
C ALA A 88 -10.57 -18.98 -3.20
N SER A 89 -10.04 -20.01 -3.84
CA SER A 89 -8.79 -20.64 -3.43
C SER A 89 -8.09 -21.28 -4.62
N GLY A 90 -6.82 -21.60 -4.44
CA GLY A 90 -6.06 -22.25 -5.49
C GLY A 90 -4.64 -22.61 -5.09
N GLN A 91 -3.90 -23.03 -6.12
CA GLN A 91 -2.49 -23.37 -6.02
C GLN A 91 -1.71 -22.70 -7.14
N ILE A 92 -0.45 -22.39 -6.86
CA ILE A 92 0.53 -21.87 -7.82
C ILE A 92 1.75 -22.80 -7.76
N ALA A 93 2.15 -23.32 -8.91
CA ALA A 93 3.43 -24.02 -9.03
C ALA A 93 4.55 -22.98 -9.08
N ALA A 94 5.45 -22.99 -8.10
CA ALA A 94 6.65 -22.16 -8.07
C ALA A 94 7.84 -23.00 -8.52
N PHE A 95 7.97 -23.21 -9.84
CA PHE A 95 8.84 -24.24 -10.39
C PHE A 95 10.32 -23.97 -10.10
N THR A 96 10.77 -22.71 -10.15
CA THR A 96 12.16 -22.35 -9.82
C THR A 96 12.51 -22.57 -8.36
N LEU A 97 11.52 -22.52 -7.47
CA LEU A 97 11.68 -22.78 -6.04
C LEU A 97 11.49 -24.27 -5.69
N GLY A 98 10.96 -25.06 -6.62
CA GLY A 98 10.68 -26.49 -6.40
C GLY A 98 9.50 -26.76 -5.46
N THR A 99 8.62 -25.78 -5.23
CA THR A 99 7.53 -25.85 -4.24
C THR A 99 6.17 -25.49 -4.83
N HIS A 100 5.11 -25.69 -4.04
CA HIS A 100 3.77 -25.23 -4.31
C HIS A 100 3.33 -24.17 -3.29
N LEU A 101 2.71 -23.12 -3.80
CA LEU A 101 2.03 -22.13 -3.00
C LEU A 101 0.54 -22.40 -3.04
N TYR A 102 -0.10 -22.28 -1.89
CA TYR A 102 -1.54 -22.43 -1.72
C TYR A 102 -2.10 -21.13 -1.18
N TRP A 103 -3.29 -20.77 -1.63
CA TRP A 103 -3.90 -19.52 -1.24
C TRP A 103 -5.41 -19.64 -1.09
N GLN A 104 -5.95 -18.74 -0.27
CA GLN A 104 -7.37 -18.59 -0.03
C GLN A 104 -7.70 -17.09 0.10
N ILE A 105 -8.77 -16.68 -0.56
CA ILE A 105 -9.42 -15.38 -0.37
C ILE A 105 -10.69 -15.63 0.44
N LEU A 106 -10.82 -14.92 1.55
CA LEU A 106 -11.90 -15.03 2.52
C LEU A 106 -12.72 -13.75 2.55
N ALA A 107 -14.05 -13.89 2.59
CA ALA A 107 -14.95 -12.83 3.02
C ALA A 107 -15.07 -12.93 4.55
N LEU A 108 -14.84 -11.82 5.25
CA LEU A 108 -15.01 -11.70 6.69
C LEU A 108 -16.08 -10.66 6.99
N GLN A 109 -17.13 -11.05 7.71
CA GLN A 109 -18.16 -10.14 8.18
C GLN A 109 -18.11 -10.06 9.71
N PRO A 110 -17.46 -9.02 10.27
CA PRO A 110 -17.44 -8.79 11.71
C PRO A 110 -18.82 -8.38 12.22
N LYS A 111 -19.01 -8.49 13.54
CA LYS A 111 -20.28 -8.18 14.22
C LYS A 111 -20.58 -6.68 14.30
N ASP A 112 -19.55 -5.84 14.21
CA ASP A 112 -19.57 -4.42 14.58
C ASP A 112 -18.80 -3.52 13.59
N GLY A 113 -18.59 -3.96 12.35
CA GLY A 113 -17.88 -3.17 11.34
C GLY A 113 -18.21 -3.56 9.89
N PRO A 114 -17.53 -2.93 8.92
CA PRO A 114 -17.67 -3.25 7.52
C PRO A 114 -17.16 -4.66 7.20
N ALA A 115 -17.66 -5.22 6.10
CA ALA A 115 -17.10 -6.44 5.53
C ALA A 115 -15.69 -6.18 4.99
N THR A 116 -14.79 -7.14 5.21
CA THR A 116 -13.41 -7.10 4.71
C THR A 116 -13.10 -8.38 3.96
N GLU A 117 -12.06 -8.37 3.14
CA GLU A 117 -11.48 -9.58 2.57
C GLU A 117 -10.13 -9.88 3.22
N MET A 118 -9.78 -11.16 3.28
CA MET A 118 -8.48 -11.62 3.77
C MET A 118 -7.84 -12.58 2.77
N MET A 119 -6.57 -12.35 2.46
CA MET A 119 -5.72 -13.29 1.73
C MET A 119 -4.90 -14.10 2.74
N VAL A 120 -5.05 -15.42 2.66
CA VAL A 120 -4.12 -16.38 3.28
C VAL A 120 -3.29 -17.01 2.18
N LEU A 121 -1.96 -16.91 2.26
CA LEU A 121 -1.02 -17.53 1.32
C LEU A 121 0.02 -18.30 2.14
N PHE A 122 0.30 -19.54 1.74
CA PHE A 122 1.29 -20.37 2.41
C PHE A 122 2.05 -21.25 1.42
N GLU A 123 3.26 -21.61 1.80
CA GLU A 123 4.12 -22.55 1.09
C GLU A 123 4.01 -23.93 1.72
N GLN A 124 3.95 -24.98 0.90
CA GLN A 124 3.95 -26.37 1.39
C GLN A 124 4.98 -27.20 0.62
N ASP A 125 6.19 -27.31 1.17
CA ASP A 125 7.30 -28.13 0.62
C ASP A 125 7.77 -29.23 1.60
N GLY A 126 7.00 -29.52 2.66
CA GLY A 126 7.45 -30.41 3.72
C GLY A 126 6.35 -30.86 4.68
N ALA A 127 6.76 -31.35 5.86
CA ALA A 127 5.84 -31.88 6.86
C ALA A 127 4.95 -30.81 7.52
N LEU A 128 5.40 -29.55 7.51
CA LEU A 128 4.65 -28.41 8.05
C LEU A 128 4.60 -27.29 7.00
N PRO A 129 3.41 -26.75 6.71
CA PRO A 129 3.25 -25.57 5.86
C PRO A 129 3.80 -24.30 6.52
N VAL A 130 4.24 -23.35 5.71
CA VAL A 130 4.79 -22.06 6.15
C VAL A 130 3.87 -20.93 5.69
N LEU A 131 3.32 -20.17 6.65
CA LEU A 131 2.51 -18.99 6.35
C LEU A 131 3.39 -17.90 5.71
N LEU A 132 2.98 -17.41 4.54
CA LEU A 132 3.65 -16.32 3.83
C LEU A 132 2.89 -15.00 3.94
N LEU A 133 1.55 -15.08 3.99
CA LEU A 133 0.68 -13.90 4.05
C LEU A 133 -0.63 -14.22 4.77
N SER A 134 -1.06 -13.30 5.64
CA SER A 134 -2.39 -13.28 6.29
C SER A 134 -2.86 -11.83 6.36
N HIS A 135 -3.23 -11.27 5.22
CA HIS A 135 -3.42 -9.84 5.06
C HIS A 135 -4.88 -9.50 4.79
N GLN A 136 -5.38 -8.39 5.34
CA GLN A 136 -6.77 -7.99 5.19
C GLN A 136 -6.90 -6.66 4.44
N THR A 137 -8.05 -6.45 3.80
CA THR A 137 -8.41 -5.20 3.14
C THR A 137 -9.90 -4.94 3.28
N GLU A 138 -10.31 -3.67 3.41
CA GLU A 138 -11.71 -3.27 3.30
C GLU A 138 -12.23 -3.26 1.85
N GLY A 139 -11.33 -3.36 0.86
CA GLY A 139 -11.69 -3.49 -0.54
C GLY A 139 -11.85 -4.95 -0.96
N TYR A 140 -10.98 -5.41 -1.86
CA TYR A 140 -11.03 -6.78 -2.37
C TYR A 140 -9.64 -7.26 -2.79
N PHE A 141 -9.48 -8.59 -2.84
CA PHE A 141 -8.34 -9.27 -3.45
C PHE A 141 -8.72 -9.89 -4.78
N ASP A 142 -7.78 -9.90 -5.71
CA ASP A 142 -7.81 -10.80 -6.86
C ASP A 142 -6.93 -12.03 -6.59
N PRO A 143 -7.13 -13.15 -7.32
CA PRO A 143 -6.25 -14.31 -7.22
C PRO A 143 -4.77 -13.93 -7.41
N PRO A 144 -3.85 -14.45 -6.58
CA PRO A 144 -2.44 -14.16 -6.72
C PRO A 144 -1.88 -14.72 -8.04
N VAL A 145 -0.93 -13.99 -8.62
CA VAL A 145 -0.36 -14.30 -9.94
C VAL A 145 1.15 -14.46 -9.82
N ALA A 146 1.68 -15.59 -10.31
CA ALA A 146 3.10 -15.76 -10.56
C ALA A 146 3.52 -14.87 -11.73
N VAL A 147 4.10 -13.72 -11.39
CA VAL A 147 4.51 -12.70 -12.35
C VAL A 147 5.78 -13.14 -13.07
N ARG A 148 6.76 -13.66 -12.33
CA ARG A 148 8.02 -14.22 -12.87
C ARG A 148 8.36 -15.50 -12.12
N ASP A 149 8.79 -16.51 -12.88
CA ASP A 149 9.26 -17.81 -12.38
C ASP A 149 10.38 -18.28 -13.32
N GLY A 150 11.60 -17.76 -13.08
CA GLY A 150 12.74 -17.94 -13.98
C GLY A 150 14.02 -17.28 -13.46
N ASP A 151 15.17 -17.66 -14.02
CA ASP A 151 16.48 -17.05 -13.70
C ASP A 151 16.86 -17.06 -12.20
N GLY A 152 16.37 -18.06 -11.47
CA GLY A 152 16.58 -18.20 -10.02
C GLY A 152 15.81 -17.18 -9.19
N LYS A 153 14.82 -16.49 -9.76
CA LYS A 153 13.95 -15.53 -9.07
C LYS A 153 12.49 -15.90 -9.28
N PHE A 154 11.72 -15.79 -8.20
CA PHE A 154 10.28 -15.93 -8.19
C PHE A 154 9.63 -14.64 -7.70
N LEU A 155 8.63 -14.17 -8.43
CA LEU A 155 7.88 -12.97 -8.13
C LEU A 155 6.40 -13.29 -8.15
N LEU A 156 5.73 -13.10 -7.01
CA LEU A 156 4.31 -13.24 -6.85
C LEU A 156 3.68 -11.89 -6.56
N GLN A 157 2.61 -11.57 -7.28
CA GLN A 157 1.74 -10.45 -6.92
C GLN A 157 0.47 -11.02 -6.31
N ALA A 158 0.10 -10.56 -5.12
CA ALA A 158 -1.25 -10.68 -4.57
C ALA A 158 -1.95 -9.34 -4.82
N PRO A 159 -2.73 -9.20 -5.90
CA PRO A 159 -3.36 -7.93 -6.22
C PRO A 159 -4.47 -7.65 -5.22
N ALA A 160 -4.52 -6.42 -4.73
CA ALA A 160 -5.56 -6.00 -3.82
C ALA A 160 -5.91 -4.53 -4.03
N ARG A 161 -7.13 -4.18 -3.63
CA ARG A 161 -7.61 -2.80 -3.57
C ARG A 161 -8.09 -2.50 -2.18
N ASN A 162 -7.87 -1.28 -1.74
CA ASN A 162 -8.48 -0.73 -0.53
C ASN A 162 -9.58 0.28 -0.91
N ARG A 163 -10.68 0.31 -0.15
CA ARG A 163 -11.78 1.27 -0.33
C ARG A 163 -11.29 2.68 -0.01
N GLY A 164 -10.92 3.42 -1.04
CA GLY A 164 -10.58 4.86 -0.94
C GLY A 164 -9.10 5.17 -1.14
N LEU A 165 -8.20 4.24 -0.80
CA LEU A 165 -6.74 4.42 -0.97
C LEU A 165 -6.22 3.88 -2.32
N GLY A 166 -6.99 3.04 -3.01
CA GLY A 166 -6.65 2.55 -4.34
C GLY A 166 -5.89 1.23 -4.29
N ASN A 167 -4.61 1.22 -4.66
CA ASN A 167 -3.79 0.01 -4.64
C ASN A 167 -3.55 -0.49 -3.21
N ALA A 168 -3.54 -1.80 -3.03
CA ALA A 168 -3.12 -2.48 -1.81
C ALA A 168 -2.35 -3.77 -2.14
N ASP A 169 -1.76 -3.83 -3.35
CA ASP A 169 -1.02 -4.98 -3.83
C ASP A 169 0.11 -5.37 -2.87
N ILE A 170 0.32 -6.68 -2.71
CA ILE A 170 1.47 -7.22 -1.97
C ILE A 170 2.31 -8.03 -2.93
N ILE A 171 3.59 -7.70 -3.00
CA ILE A 171 4.54 -8.30 -3.92
C ILE A 171 5.48 -9.16 -3.09
N LEU A 172 5.42 -10.48 -3.27
CA LEU A 172 6.31 -11.43 -2.62
C LEU A 172 7.44 -11.83 -3.58
N MET A 173 8.65 -11.90 -3.05
CA MET A 173 9.88 -12.19 -3.79
C MET A 173 10.65 -13.30 -3.10
N ASN A 174 11.20 -14.22 -3.89
CA ASN A 174 12.11 -15.25 -3.39
C ASN A 174 13.13 -15.61 -4.47
N SER A 175 14.39 -15.71 -4.09
CA SER A 175 15.51 -16.09 -4.97
C SER A 175 16.31 -17.27 -4.44
N GLY A 176 15.70 -18.13 -3.62
CA GLY A 176 16.32 -19.29 -2.98
C GLY A 176 16.91 -19.04 -1.58
N GLU A 177 16.79 -17.83 -1.04
CA GLU A 177 17.31 -17.43 0.28
C GLU A 177 16.19 -17.07 1.28
N GLY A 178 14.92 -17.16 0.85
CA GLY A 178 13.75 -16.91 1.68
C GLY A 178 12.76 -15.96 1.03
N TRP A 179 11.57 -15.85 1.63
CA TRP A 179 10.54 -14.94 1.20
C TRP A 179 10.77 -13.54 1.78
N ASN A 180 10.66 -12.53 0.93
CA ASN A 180 10.49 -11.14 1.34
C ASN A 180 9.27 -10.54 0.65
N ARG A 181 8.79 -9.39 1.13
CA ARG A 181 7.67 -8.68 0.53
C ARG A 181 7.89 -7.17 0.48
N VAL A 182 7.18 -6.54 -0.44
CA VAL A 182 6.97 -5.09 -0.49
C VAL A 182 5.49 -4.83 -0.77
N THR A 183 4.92 -3.77 -0.20
CA THR A 183 3.54 -3.36 -0.47
C THR A 183 3.46 -2.28 -1.54
N ALA A 184 2.28 -2.12 -2.14
CA ALA A 184 2.00 -1.02 -3.05
C ALA A 184 2.27 0.34 -2.40
N ASP A 185 1.92 0.50 -1.12
CA ASP A 185 2.10 1.77 -0.39
C ASP A 185 3.59 2.10 -0.20
N GLU A 186 4.43 1.09 0.11
CA GLU A 186 5.88 1.27 0.18
C GLU A 186 6.47 1.69 -1.18
N LEU A 187 6.06 1.02 -2.26
CA LEU A 187 6.51 1.37 -3.61
C LEU A 187 6.03 2.76 -4.04
N ILE A 188 4.80 3.14 -3.72
CA ILE A 188 4.27 4.48 -4.02
C ILE A 188 5.05 5.54 -3.22
N GLY A 189 5.35 5.28 -1.95
CA GLY A 189 6.22 6.14 -1.15
C GLY A 189 7.62 6.30 -1.75
N ASP A 190 8.20 5.24 -2.31
CA ASP A 190 9.46 5.31 -3.06
C ASP A 190 9.35 6.21 -4.30
N MET A 191 8.26 6.08 -5.07
CA MET A 191 8.02 6.90 -6.27
C MET A 191 7.87 8.38 -5.91
N ASP A 192 7.11 8.69 -4.86
CA ASP A 192 6.88 10.06 -4.39
C ASP A 192 8.18 10.76 -4.01
N ARG A 193 9.12 10.03 -3.39
CA ARG A 193 10.45 10.57 -3.03
C ARG A 193 11.30 10.95 -4.23
N LEU A 194 11.00 10.41 -5.41
CA LEU A 194 11.71 10.69 -6.66
C LEU A 194 11.02 11.77 -7.51
N LEU A 195 9.78 12.15 -7.17
CA LEU A 195 9.10 13.27 -7.82
C LEU A 195 9.64 14.63 -7.34
N PRO A 196 9.54 15.68 -8.17
CA PRO A 196 9.83 17.04 -7.72
C PRO A 196 8.88 17.46 -6.57
N GLU A 197 9.35 18.36 -5.70
CA GLU A 197 8.50 18.95 -4.66
C GLU A 197 7.20 19.55 -5.23
N GLY A 198 6.09 19.36 -4.52
CA GLY A 198 4.77 19.84 -4.92
C GLY A 198 3.97 18.87 -5.79
N PHE A 199 4.49 17.65 -6.00
CA PHE A 199 3.85 16.58 -6.76
C PHE A 199 3.83 15.27 -5.99
N THR A 200 2.78 14.50 -6.19
CA THR A 200 2.62 13.15 -5.63
C THR A 200 1.95 12.21 -6.63
N ILE A 201 2.25 10.93 -6.54
CA ILE A 201 1.61 9.85 -7.26
C ILE A 201 0.16 9.75 -6.83
N ALA A 202 -0.73 9.69 -7.81
CA ALA A 202 -2.15 9.47 -7.59
C ALA A 202 -2.46 7.98 -7.71
N SER A 203 -3.04 7.41 -6.66
CA SER A 203 -3.69 6.11 -6.76
C SER A 203 -4.96 6.18 -7.64
N PRO A 204 -5.26 5.12 -8.42
CA PRO A 204 -4.49 3.89 -8.53
C PRO A 204 -3.30 3.98 -9.49
N VAL A 205 -2.19 3.34 -9.11
CA VAL A 205 -1.06 3.02 -9.97
C VAL A 205 -1.35 1.75 -10.78
N GLU A 206 -1.03 1.81 -12.07
CA GLU A 206 -1.07 0.68 -12.99
C GLU A 206 0.27 -0.07 -12.94
N PHE A 207 0.39 -1.03 -12.01
CA PHE A 207 1.58 -1.86 -11.90
C PHE A 207 1.65 -2.92 -13.01
N ASN A 208 2.81 -3.02 -13.66
CA ASN A 208 3.17 -4.10 -14.56
C ASN A 208 4.49 -4.74 -14.11
N PHE A 209 4.43 -5.50 -13.01
CA PHE A 209 5.58 -6.20 -12.45
C PHE A 209 6.19 -7.23 -13.40
N ARG A 210 5.45 -7.70 -14.41
CA ARG A 210 5.98 -8.63 -15.44
C ARG A 210 7.06 -7.96 -16.25
N GLU A 211 6.78 -6.76 -16.73
CA GLU A 211 7.74 -5.94 -17.48
C GLU A 211 8.65 -5.11 -16.56
N GLY A 212 8.37 -5.06 -15.26
CA GLY A 212 9.16 -4.32 -14.29
C GLY A 212 8.92 -2.82 -14.39
N SER A 213 7.69 -2.41 -14.69
CA SER A 213 7.32 -1.01 -14.83
C SER A 213 5.96 -0.71 -14.22
N ALA A 214 5.67 0.57 -14.01
CA ALA A 214 4.34 1.06 -13.69
C ALA A 214 4.05 2.39 -14.40
N PHE A 215 2.76 2.69 -14.46
CA PHE A 215 2.24 3.97 -14.95
C PHE A 215 1.34 4.58 -13.88
N ALA A 216 1.48 5.88 -13.65
CA ALA A 216 0.63 6.59 -12.69
C ALA A 216 0.30 8.01 -13.14
N LEU A 217 -0.87 8.48 -12.73
CA LEU A 217 -1.21 9.90 -12.79
C LEU A 217 -0.53 10.63 -11.63
N VAL A 218 -0.20 11.90 -11.84
CA VAL A 218 0.47 12.73 -10.83
C VAL A 218 -0.44 13.88 -10.41
N ARG A 219 -0.52 14.12 -9.11
CA ARG A 219 -1.22 15.25 -8.48
C ARG A 219 -0.26 16.41 -8.25
N ARG A 220 -0.81 17.60 -8.21
CA ARG A 220 -0.18 18.76 -7.57
C ARG A 220 -0.70 18.90 -6.16
N ASP A 221 0.06 19.50 -5.25
CA ASP A 221 -0.43 19.85 -3.90
C ASP A 221 -1.67 20.75 -3.94
N SER A 222 -1.80 21.56 -5.00
CA SER A 222 -2.95 22.44 -5.21
C SER A 222 -4.18 21.73 -5.78
N ASP A 223 -4.06 20.46 -6.16
CA ASP A 223 -5.18 19.71 -6.73
C ASP A 223 -6.23 19.40 -5.65
N ALA A 224 -7.50 19.54 -6.00
CA ALA A 224 -8.57 18.99 -5.19
C ALA A 224 -8.48 17.44 -5.19
N GLY A 225 -8.90 16.81 -4.10
CA GLY A 225 -8.77 15.36 -3.84
C GLY A 225 -9.37 14.41 -4.89
N CYS A 226 -10.12 14.88 -5.89
CA CYS A 226 -10.61 14.07 -7.02
C CYS A 226 -9.87 14.28 -8.36
N CYS A 227 -8.99 15.28 -8.49
CA CYS A 227 -8.33 15.61 -9.75
C CYS A 227 -6.82 15.35 -9.71
N THR A 228 -6.26 14.93 -10.84
CA THR A 228 -4.83 14.70 -11.06
C THR A 228 -4.38 15.58 -12.23
N THR A 229 -3.87 16.78 -11.96
CA THR A 229 -3.48 17.76 -12.99
C THR A 229 -1.98 17.95 -13.11
N GLY A 230 -1.20 17.21 -12.32
CA GLY A 230 0.26 17.27 -12.29
C GLY A 230 0.89 16.70 -13.56
N GLY A 231 0.35 15.60 -14.08
CA GLY A 231 0.86 14.96 -15.28
C GLY A 231 0.83 13.45 -15.18
N VAL A 232 1.81 12.81 -15.81
CA VAL A 232 1.97 11.36 -15.81
C VAL A 232 3.40 10.98 -15.42
N ALA A 233 3.53 9.91 -14.67
CA ALA A 233 4.81 9.31 -14.29
C ALA A 233 4.91 7.91 -14.89
N TYR A 234 6.08 7.63 -15.47
CA TYR A 234 6.51 6.30 -15.88
C TYR A 234 7.55 5.82 -14.88
N ILE A 235 7.35 4.63 -14.35
CA ILE A 235 8.15 4.10 -13.25
C ILE A 235 8.81 2.81 -13.72
N ASP A 236 10.10 2.70 -13.44
CA ASP A 236 10.84 1.45 -13.60
C ASP A 236 11.13 0.84 -12.23
N PHE A 237 10.99 -0.48 -12.14
CA PHE A 237 11.38 -1.26 -10.98
C PHE A 237 12.61 -2.09 -11.28
N GLU A 238 13.51 -2.16 -10.32
CA GLU A 238 14.62 -3.11 -10.34
C GLU A 238 14.55 -4.05 -9.15
N MET A 239 14.90 -5.31 -9.39
CA MET A 239 15.25 -6.26 -8.33
C MET A 239 16.77 -6.25 -8.18
N SER A 240 17.27 -5.16 -7.60
CA SER A 240 18.69 -4.86 -7.35
C SER A 240 19.35 -5.94 -6.51
N ASP A 241 18.64 -6.43 -5.50
CA ASP A 241 19.05 -7.54 -4.65
C ASP A 241 18.09 -8.72 -4.77
N PRO A 242 18.51 -9.93 -4.34
CA PRO A 242 17.69 -11.14 -4.50
C PRO A 242 16.36 -11.09 -3.71
N HIS A 243 16.23 -10.17 -2.75
CA HIS A 243 15.10 -10.06 -1.83
C HIS A 243 14.37 -8.72 -1.86
N SER A 244 14.73 -7.78 -2.72
CA SER A 244 14.08 -6.47 -2.74
C SER A 244 13.74 -6.04 -4.15
N MET A 245 12.58 -5.43 -4.26
CA MET A 245 12.20 -4.62 -5.40
C MET A 245 12.25 -3.18 -4.95
N GLN A 246 12.84 -2.33 -5.79
CA GLN A 246 12.94 -0.90 -5.55
C GLN A 246 12.51 -0.14 -6.80
N VAL A 247 12.04 1.08 -6.61
CA VAL A 247 11.88 2.03 -7.71
C VAL A 247 13.25 2.47 -8.18
N SER A 248 13.61 2.13 -9.42
CA SER A 248 14.92 2.50 -9.99
C SER A 248 14.89 3.85 -10.69
N SER A 249 13.74 4.19 -11.29
CA SER A 249 13.56 5.44 -12.03
C SER A 249 12.12 5.91 -11.98
N VAL A 250 11.93 7.23 -11.99
CA VAL A 250 10.64 7.89 -12.23
C VAL A 250 10.86 8.95 -13.30
N GLU A 251 10.32 8.70 -14.50
CA GLU A 251 10.24 9.69 -15.56
C GLU A 251 8.91 10.44 -15.45
N PHE A 252 8.97 11.72 -15.06
CA PHE A 252 7.80 12.56 -14.89
C PHE A 252 7.60 13.51 -16.08
N GLN A 253 6.44 13.40 -16.73
CA GLN A 253 5.98 14.33 -17.74
C GLN A 253 4.90 15.25 -17.15
N GLU A 254 5.32 16.43 -16.72
CA GLU A 254 4.42 17.45 -16.16
C GLU A 254 3.42 17.96 -17.22
N THR A 255 2.13 17.99 -16.86
CA THR A 255 1.13 18.70 -17.66
C THR A 255 1.21 20.19 -17.37
N THR A 256 1.77 20.96 -18.29
CA THR A 256 1.76 22.43 -18.18
C THR A 256 0.37 22.96 -18.53
N PRO A 257 -0.24 23.85 -17.72
CA PRO A 257 -1.50 24.50 -18.06
C PRO A 257 -1.40 25.24 -19.40
N GLY A 258 -2.15 24.77 -20.40
CA GLY A 258 -2.16 25.39 -21.73
C GLY A 258 -2.81 26.77 -21.71
N LYS A 259 -2.39 27.67 -22.60
CA LYS A 259 -3.16 28.89 -22.90
C LYS A 259 -4.48 28.47 -23.55
N ARG A 260 -5.60 28.90 -22.96
CA ARG A 260 -6.96 28.66 -23.46
C ARG A 260 -7.06 29.10 -24.93
N GLN A 261 -7.08 28.15 -25.87
CA GLN A 261 -7.42 28.45 -27.26
C GLN A 261 -8.93 28.68 -27.33
N ARG A 262 -9.32 29.95 -27.38
CA ARG A 262 -10.69 30.31 -27.71
C ARG A 262 -10.80 30.16 -29.22
N ASN A 263 -11.54 29.16 -29.70
CA ASN A 263 -11.97 29.11 -31.09
C ASN A 263 -12.85 30.35 -31.32
N SER A 264 -12.28 31.39 -31.91
CA SER A 264 -13.03 32.48 -32.49
C SER A 264 -13.72 31.94 -33.73
N VAL A 265 -14.97 31.52 -33.56
CA VAL A 265 -15.89 31.32 -34.67
C VAL A 265 -16.10 32.71 -35.29
N GLY A 266 -15.54 32.89 -36.49
CA GLY A 266 -15.79 34.04 -37.36
C GLY A 266 -17.09 33.88 -38.14
#